data_AF-A0A811G8F4-F1
#
_entry.id   AF-A0A811G8F4-F1
#
_cell.length_a   1.000
_cell.length_b   1.000
_cell.length_c   1.000
_cell.angle_alpha   90.00
_cell.angle_beta   90.00
_cell.angle_gamma   90.00
#
_symmetry.space_group_name_H-M   'P 1'
#
loop_
_entity.id
_entity.type
_entity.pdbx_description
1 polymer ?
#
loop_
_entity_poly.entity_id
_entity_poly.type
_entity_poly.pdbx_seq_one_letter_code
_entity_poly.pdbx_strand_id
1 'polypeptide(L)' 'MKYLTSKEIREKFCIKSPATLWRWQQDNQRIFEKPFPPPIKISVGSTNLWDAEQIRIWEIQYFRNNKSLTT' A
#
# COMPACT_ATOMS: atom_id res chain seq x y z
N MET A 1 1.73 -3.90 18.16
CA MET A 1 1.99 -3.53 16.75
C MET A 1 1.82 -4.76 15.89
N LYS A 2 1.01 -4.70 14.83
CA LYS A 2 0.81 -5.80 13.88
C LYS A 2 1.47 -5.40 12.57
N TYR A 3 2.29 -6.29 12.01
CA TYR A 3 2.93 -6.06 10.73
C TYR A 3 2.21 -6.81 9.61
N LEU A 4 2.24 -6.23 8.40
CA LEU A 4 1.75 -6.83 7.18
C LEU A 4 2.90 -7.06 6.21
N THR A 5 2.92 -8.23 5.60
CA THR A 5 3.82 -8.58 4.51
C THR A 5 3.34 -8.00 3.18
N SER A 6 4.25 -7.94 2.20
CA SER A 6 3.89 -7.58 0.82
C SER A 6 2.78 -8.48 0.23
N LYS A 7 2.72 -9.76 0.63
CA LYS A 7 1.66 -10.68 0.19
C LYS A 7 0.31 -10.27 0.78
N GLU A 8 0.24 -10.06 2.10
CA GLU A 8 -1.01 -9.67 2.79
C GLU A 8 -1.54 -8.32 2.29
N ILE A 9 -0.66 -7.35 2.02
CA ILE A 9 -1.06 -6.07 1.43
C ILE A 9 -1.69 -6.29 0.05
N ARG A 10 -1.04 -7.07 -0.80
CA ARG A 10 -1.55 -7.35 -2.14
C ARG A 10 -2.90 -8.05 -2.11
N GLU A 11 -3.07 -9.04 -1.25
CA GLU A 11 -4.35 -9.72 -1.06
C GLU A 11 -5.43 -8.74 -0.57
N LYS A 12 -5.10 -7.89 0.41
CA LYS A 12 -6.02 -6.90 0.99
C LYS A 12 -6.54 -5.89 -0.05
N PHE A 13 -5.69 -5.44 -0.97
CA PHE A 13 -6.05 -4.46 -2.00
C PHE A 13 -6.35 -5.09 -3.38
N CYS A 14 -6.51 -6.41 -3.45
CA CYS A 14 -6.73 -7.16 -4.69
C CYS A 14 -5.68 -6.89 -5.79
N ILE A 15 -4.43 -6.62 -5.39
CA ILE A 15 -3.32 -6.33 -6.29
C ILE A 15 -2.69 -7.63 -6.80
N LYS A 16 -2.80 -7.89 -8.10
CA LYS A 16 -2.23 -9.11 -8.72
C LYS A 16 -0.71 -9.05 -8.91
N SER A 17 -0.14 -7.86 -9.18
CA SER A 17 1.28 -7.69 -9.50
C SER A 17 2.03 -6.91 -8.41
N PRO A 18 3.21 -7.39 -7.93
CA PRO A 18 4.09 -6.62 -7.06
C PRO A 18 4.47 -5.25 -7.62
N ALA A 19 4.59 -5.13 -8.95
CA ALA A 19 4.92 -3.86 -9.59
C ALA A 19 3.83 -2.80 -9.41
N THR A 20 2.57 -3.20 -9.30
CA THR A 20 1.46 -2.27 -9.04
C THR A 20 1.58 -1.64 -7.66
N LEU A 21 1.90 -2.44 -6.63
CA LEU A 21 2.14 -1.92 -5.29
C LEU A 21 3.33 -0.94 -5.29
N TRP A 22 4.41 -1.29 -5.98
CA TRP A 22 5.57 -0.40 -6.13
C TRP A 22 5.23 0.94 -6.81
N ARG A 23 4.37 0.92 -7.84
CA ARG A 23 3.88 2.13 -8.51
C ARG A 23 3.06 3.02 -7.58
N TRP A 24 2.25 2.43 -6.71
CA TRP A 24 1.46 3.20 -5.74
C TRP A 24 2.34 3.92 -4.72
N GLN A 25 3.56 3.42 -4.46
CA GLN A 25 4.52 4.04 -3.55
C GLN A 25 5.32 5.18 -4.19
N GLN A 26 5.25 5.39 -5.50
CA GLN A 26 6.00 6.46 -6.15
C GLN A 26 5.34 7.81 -5.90
N ASP A 27 6.11 8.84 -5.58
CA ASP A 27 5.58 10.20 -5.34
C ASP A 27 4.91 10.82 -6.57
N ASN A 28 5.25 10.34 -7.77
CA ASN A 28 4.70 10.83 -9.04
C ASN A 28 3.41 10.11 -9.48
N GLN A 29 2.90 9.16 -8.70
CA GLN A 29 1.64 8.48 -8.99
C GLN A 29 0.47 9.48 -8.93
N ARG A 30 -0.53 9.30 -9.80
CA ARG A 30 -1.69 10.21 -9.92
C ARG A 30 -3.03 9.57 -9.52
N ILE A 31 -2.98 8.33 -9.03
CA ILE A 31 -4.16 7.52 -8.71
C ILE A 31 -4.73 7.93 -7.35
N PHE A 32 -3.86 8.12 -6.36
CA PHE A 32 -4.21 8.50 -5.00
C PHE A 32 -3.71 9.91 -4.71
N GLU A 33 -4.39 10.63 -3.82
CA GLU A 33 -3.95 11.95 -3.37
C GLU A 33 -2.58 11.88 -2.66
N LYS A 34 -2.31 10.79 -1.94
CA LYS A 34 -1.00 10.49 -1.36
C LYS A 34 -0.49 9.11 -1.75
N PRO A 35 0.82 8.96 -1.99
CA PRO A 35 1.41 7.67 -2.30
C PRO A 35 1.19 6.68 -1.16
N PHE A 36 1.19 5.39 -1.52
CA PHE A 36 1.10 4.30 -0.57
C PHE A 36 2.32 4.31 0.36
N PRO A 37 2.15 4.05 1.67
CA PRO A 37 3.24 4.16 2.62
C PRO A 37 4.42 3.22 2.28
N PRO A 38 5.67 3.65 2.53
CA PRO A 38 6.82 2.76 2.42
C PRO A 38 6.80 1.69 3.52
N PRO A 39 7.49 0.55 3.33
CA PRO A 39 7.64 -0.44 4.38
C PRO A 39 8.49 0.12 5.53
N ILE A 40 8.17 -0.25 6.76
CA ILE A 40 8.92 0.14 7.96
C ILE A 40 10.16 -0.71 8.15
N LYS A 41 10.11 -1.97 7.69
CA LYS A 41 11.29 -2.84 7.64
C LYS A 41 11.54 -3.25 6.20
N ILE A 42 12.70 -2.82 5.69
CA ILE A 42 13.24 -3.20 4.39
C ILE A 42 14.43 -4.10 4.69
N SER A 43 14.37 -5.35 4.26
CA SER A 43 15.47 -6.30 4.39
C SER A 43 15.88 -6.78 3.02
N VAL A 44 17.17 -6.66 2.70
CA VAL A 44 17.74 -7.18 1.45
C VAL A 44 17.63 -8.71 1.51
N GLY A 45 16.72 -9.28 0.71
CA GLY A 45 16.47 -10.73 0.65
C GLY A 45 15.40 -11.26 1.60
N SER A 46 14.72 -10.41 2.39
CA SER A 46 13.54 -10.84 3.17
C SER A 46 12.28 -10.07 2.77
N THR A 47 11.13 -10.47 3.34
CA THR A 47 9.85 -9.85 3.01
C THR A 47 9.74 -8.48 3.67
N ASN A 48 9.49 -7.43 2.88
CA ASN A 48 9.17 -6.10 3.37
C ASN A 48 7.96 -6.14 4.32
N LEU A 49 8.02 -5.37 5.40
CA LEU A 49 6.95 -5.28 6.39
C LEU A 49 6.44 -3.86 6.55
N TRP A 50 5.12 -3.73 6.60
CA TRP A 50 4.41 -2.48 6.86
C TRP A 50 3.69 -2.56 8.20
N ASP A 51 3.49 -1.42 8.84
CA ASP A 51 2.63 -1.35 10.02
C ASP A 51 1.16 -1.36 9.59
N ALA A 52 0.37 -2.24 10.22
CA ALA A 52 -1.02 -2.44 9.88
C ALA A 52 -1.89 -1.20 10.17
N GLU A 53 -1.55 -0.41 11.18
CA GLU A 53 -2.27 0.81 11.55
C GLU A 53 -2.02 1.90 10.51
N GLN A 54 -0.76 2.10 10.10
CA GLN A 54 -0.40 3.02 9.02
C GLN A 54 -1.15 2.69 7.71
N ILE A 55 -1.20 1.40 7.34
CA ILE A 55 -1.95 0.96 6.15
C ILE A 55 -3.45 1.21 6.30
N ARG A 56 -4.02 0.96 7.48
CA ARG A 56 -5.45 1.21 7.75
C ARG A 56 -5.79 2.70 7.66
N ILE A 57 -4.95 3.57 8.23
CA ILE A 57 -5.16 5.02 8.16
C ILE A 57 -5.12 5.49 6.71
N TRP A 58 -4.10 5.06 5.95
CA TRP A 58 -3.98 5.40 4.53
C TRP A 58 -5.17 4.88 3.71
N GLU A 59 -5.59 3.64 3.94
CA GLU A 59 -6.75 3.04 3.26
C GLU A 59 -8.03 3.86 3.46
N ILE A 60 -8.32 4.25 4.70
CA ILE A 60 -9.51 5.05 5.01
C ILE A 60 -9.43 6.43 4.35
N GLN A 61 -8.27 7.09 4.40
CA GLN A 61 -8.11 8.45 3.90
C GLN A 61 -8.10 8.51 2.37
N TYR A 62 -7.36 7.62 1.71
CA TYR A 62 -7.00 7.78 0.30
C TYR A 62 -7.44 6.65 -0.61
N PHE A 63 -7.77 5.46 -0.09
CA PHE A 63 -8.24 4.34 -0.92
C PHE A 63 -9.77 4.29 -1.00
N ARG A 64 -10.45 4.27 0.15
CA ARG A 64 -11.93 4.15 0.21
C ARG A 64 -12.65 5.44 -0.20
N ASN A 65 -12.06 6.58 0.09
CA ASN A 65 -12.61 7.89 -0.29
C ASN A 65 -12.20 8.32 -1.71
N ASN A 66 -11.50 7.44 -2.44
CA ASN A 66 -11.04 7.77 -3.78
C ASN A 66 -12.19 7.69 -4.79
N LYS A 67 -12.71 8.85 -5.20
CA LYS A 67 -13.77 8.97 -6.20
C LYS A 67 -13.39 8.38 -7.57
N SER A 68 -12.10 8.19 -7.86
CA SER A 68 -11.63 7.59 -9.12
C SER A 68 -11.88 6.08 -9.23
N LEU A 69 -12.15 5.39 -8.11
CA LEU A 69 -12.42 3.94 -8.08
C LEU A 69 -13.92 3.61 -7.98
N THR A 70 -14.80 4.62 -7.92
CA THR A 70 -16.25 4.46 -7.73
C THR A 70 -17.08 4.70 -9.02
N THR A 71 -16.48 4.59 -10.20
CA THR A 71 -17.17 4.71 -11.51
C THR A 71 -17.03 3.41 -12.28
#